data_AF-A0A7S4LHY4-F1
#
_entry.id   AF-A0A7S4LHY4-F1
#
_cell.length_a   1.000
_cell.length_b   1.000
_cell.length_c   1.000
_cell.angle_alpha   90.00
_cell.angle_beta   90.00
_cell.angle_gamma   90.00
#
_symmetry.space_group_name_H-M   'P 1'
#
loop_
_entity.id
_entity.type
_entity.pdbx_description
1 polymer ?
#
loop_
_entity_poly.entity_id
_entity_poly.type
_entity_poly.pdbx_seq_one_letter_code
_entity_poly.pdbx_strand_id
1 'polypeptide(L)'
;QFVLVSPASAGREAMHLMIRAKGTSGQLPDLLAILTDILLEPNLSNRQKFKQLVLEEKVAIEETVLGSGHSIASGRLAAMDNTASWLSERLSGLSYLTFLRGLVEEVERDWPAVQRRLERIQRLVVGRRGLALNVTADRGLMGQFRPLLGRFVAGLPGAEAERQVYEGKLQLVDEAIIIPTQVNYMAKGGNLYEAGYEYHGSVNVISKHLGLAHLWDTVRVQGGAYGAWCQFDRLTGGFSYGSYRDPNILRTLEAFDATPDFLKALDLDDEALKRAIIGAIGDYDQYSLPDARGYTAFARWLLGVSEGDRQRTRDEILSTGRGHFRAFGETLEA
;
A
#
# COMPACT_ATOMS: atom_id res chain seq x y z
N GLN A 1 -1.10 -6.79 -6.52
CA GLN A 1 -0.42 -6.98 -5.22
C GLN A 1 -0.98 -8.23 -4.57
N PHE A 2 -0.16 -9.27 -4.45
CA PHE A 2 -0.56 -10.58 -3.92
C PHE A 2 -0.33 -10.71 -2.42
N VAL A 3 0.54 -9.87 -1.84
CA VAL A 3 0.77 -9.85 -0.40
C VAL A 3 0.26 -8.52 0.13
N LEU A 4 -0.69 -8.58 1.07
CA LEU A 4 -1.08 -7.44 1.88
C LEU A 4 -0.22 -7.46 3.13
N VAL A 5 0.61 -6.45 3.29
CA VAL A 5 1.28 -6.17 4.56
C VAL A 5 0.53 -5.02 5.21
N SER A 6 0.14 -5.19 6.47
CA SER A 6 -0.57 -4.19 7.23
C SER A 6 0.26 -3.74 8.43
N PRO A 7 0.36 -2.41 8.66
CA PRO A 7 0.72 -1.89 9.97
C PRO A 7 -0.30 -2.34 11.01
N ALA A 8 0.15 -2.50 12.25
CA ALA A 8 -0.55 -3.22 13.31
C ALA A 8 -1.99 -2.74 13.56
N SER A 9 -2.95 -3.67 13.62
CA SER A 9 -4.12 -3.52 14.50
C SER A 9 -3.83 -4.31 15.78
N ALA A 10 -3.97 -3.68 16.95
CA ALA A 10 -3.71 -4.29 18.26
C ALA A 10 -2.26 -4.83 18.46
N GLY A 11 -1.25 -4.11 17.95
CA GLY A 11 0.16 -4.36 18.27
C GLY A 11 0.82 -5.53 17.54
N ARG A 12 0.27 -6.00 16.41
CA ARG A 12 0.90 -7.04 15.59
C ARG A 12 0.72 -6.77 14.11
N GLU A 13 1.82 -6.75 13.39
CA GLU A 13 1.82 -6.69 11.92
C GLU A 13 1.21 -7.96 11.33
N ALA A 14 0.53 -7.77 10.21
CA ALA A 14 -0.15 -8.85 9.50
C ALA A 14 0.31 -8.88 8.05
N MET A 15 0.83 -10.03 7.63
CA MET A 15 1.20 -10.30 6.24
C MET A 15 0.29 -11.41 5.72
N HIS A 16 -0.49 -11.10 4.70
CA HIS A 16 -1.47 -12.01 4.10
C HIS A 16 -1.18 -12.23 2.63
N LEU A 17 -1.07 -13.50 2.21
CA LEU A 17 -1.17 -13.86 0.80
C LEU A 17 -2.64 -13.81 0.37
N MET A 18 -2.94 -12.96 -0.59
CA MET A 18 -4.27 -12.68 -1.13
C MET A 18 -4.44 -13.37 -2.48
N ILE A 19 -5.34 -14.35 -2.53
CA ILE A 19 -5.77 -14.98 -3.77
C ILE A 19 -7.18 -14.48 -4.08
N ARG A 20 -7.34 -13.88 -5.25
CA ARG A 20 -8.63 -13.36 -5.72
C ARG A 20 -9.05 -14.06 -6.99
N ALA A 21 -10.29 -14.49 -7.01
CA ALA A 21 -10.90 -15.12 -8.17
C ALA A 21 -12.35 -14.63 -8.32
N LYS A 22 -12.84 -14.62 -9.55
CA LYS A 22 -14.22 -14.29 -9.89
C LYS A 22 -14.71 -15.27 -10.95
N GLY A 23 -15.98 -15.67 -10.85
CA GLY A 23 -16.60 -16.60 -11.79
C GLY A 23 -18.09 -16.34 -11.90
N THR A 24 -18.70 -16.83 -12.97
CA THR A 24 -20.16 -16.81 -13.12
C THR A 24 -20.78 -17.91 -12.25
N SER A 25 -22.07 -17.78 -11.90
CA SER A 25 -22.76 -18.68 -10.97
C SER A 25 -22.66 -20.16 -11.36
N GLY A 26 -22.72 -20.48 -12.65
CA GLY A 26 -22.60 -21.85 -13.16
C GLY A 26 -21.18 -22.44 -13.11
N GLN A 27 -20.16 -21.63 -12.83
CA GLN A 27 -18.75 -22.02 -12.87
C GLN A 27 -18.10 -22.04 -11.46
N LEU A 28 -18.91 -21.86 -10.40
CA LEU A 28 -18.39 -21.83 -9.02
C LEU A 28 -17.70 -23.14 -8.59
N PRO A 29 -18.17 -24.34 -8.97
CA PRO A 29 -17.44 -25.57 -8.69
C PRO A 29 -16.06 -25.60 -9.37
N ASP A 30 -16.01 -25.23 -10.65
CA ASP A 30 -14.78 -25.23 -11.45
C ASP A 30 -13.78 -24.18 -10.93
N LEU A 31 -14.27 -23.01 -10.51
CA LEU A 31 -13.47 -21.98 -9.85
C LEU A 31 -12.74 -22.54 -8.61
N LEU A 32 -13.45 -23.27 -7.76
CA LEU A 32 -12.88 -23.86 -6.54
C LEU A 32 -11.93 -25.03 -6.86
N ALA A 33 -12.21 -25.80 -7.91
CA ALA A 33 -11.30 -26.83 -8.41
C ALA A 33 -9.97 -26.21 -8.86
N ILE A 34 -10.02 -25.17 -9.70
CA ILE A 34 -8.82 -24.43 -10.15
C ILE A 34 -8.05 -23.83 -8.97
N LEU A 35 -8.74 -23.25 -7.98
CA LEU A 35 -8.09 -22.74 -6.77
C LEU A 35 -7.42 -23.85 -5.96
N THR A 36 -8.00 -25.04 -5.93
CA THR A 36 -7.41 -26.21 -5.28
C THR A 36 -6.13 -26.62 -5.99
N ASP A 37 -6.14 -26.71 -7.32
CA ASP A 37 -4.96 -27.05 -8.13
C ASP A 37 -3.83 -26.04 -7.94
N ILE A 38 -4.15 -24.73 -7.98
CA ILE A 38 -3.18 -23.64 -7.76
C ILE A 38 -2.53 -23.73 -6.38
N LEU A 39 -3.31 -24.06 -5.35
CA LEU A 39 -2.86 -24.08 -3.96
C LEU A 39 -2.10 -25.35 -3.59
N LEU A 40 -2.60 -26.51 -4.04
CA LEU A 40 -2.15 -27.81 -3.55
C LEU A 40 -1.23 -28.54 -4.53
N GLU A 41 -1.40 -28.33 -5.84
CA GLU A 41 -0.72 -29.09 -6.89
C GLU A 41 0.10 -28.23 -7.87
N PRO A 42 0.78 -27.15 -7.45
CA PRO A 42 1.65 -26.41 -8.35
C PRO A 42 2.86 -27.26 -8.77
N ASN A 43 3.17 -27.27 -10.06
CA ASN A 43 4.42 -27.83 -10.55
C ASN A 43 5.60 -26.89 -10.22
N LEU A 44 6.18 -27.05 -9.04
CA LEU A 44 7.32 -26.27 -8.54
C LEU A 44 8.69 -26.77 -9.03
N SER A 45 8.74 -27.84 -9.83
CA SER A 45 10.00 -28.40 -10.36
C SER A 45 10.37 -27.87 -11.75
N ASN A 46 9.49 -27.08 -12.39
CA ASN A 46 9.73 -26.52 -13.72
C ASN A 46 10.71 -25.34 -13.69
N ARG A 47 12.01 -25.66 -13.65
CA ARG A 47 13.13 -24.69 -13.65
C ARG A 47 13.04 -23.67 -14.79
N GLN A 48 12.75 -24.12 -16.02
CA GLN A 48 12.74 -23.24 -17.18
C GLN A 48 11.64 -22.19 -17.07
N LYS A 49 10.43 -22.61 -16.69
CA LYS A 49 9.32 -21.68 -16.49
C LYS A 49 9.58 -20.74 -15.32
N PHE A 50 10.13 -21.25 -14.20
CA PHE A 50 10.46 -20.40 -13.05
C PHE A 50 11.49 -19.33 -13.41
N LYS A 51 12.57 -19.70 -14.12
CA LYS A 51 13.58 -18.73 -14.58
C LYS A 51 12.95 -17.64 -15.45
N GLN A 52 12.08 -18.02 -16.40
CA GLN A 52 11.37 -17.07 -17.23
C GLN A 52 10.58 -16.07 -16.38
N LEU A 53 9.80 -16.55 -15.40
CA LEU A 53 9.00 -15.69 -14.52
C LEU A 53 9.87 -14.75 -13.67
N VAL A 54 11.01 -15.22 -13.14
CA VAL A 54 11.94 -14.36 -12.38
C VAL A 54 12.54 -13.27 -13.27
N LEU A 55 12.88 -13.59 -14.53
CA LEU A 55 13.38 -12.61 -15.49
C LEU A 55 12.32 -11.57 -15.86
N GLU A 56 11.08 -12.01 -16.13
CA GLU A 56 9.94 -11.13 -16.40
C GLU A 56 9.68 -10.18 -15.23
N GLU A 57 9.64 -10.71 -14.00
CA GLU A 57 9.45 -9.91 -12.78
C GLU A 57 10.60 -8.92 -12.57
N LYS A 58 11.85 -9.34 -12.79
CA LYS A 58 13.01 -8.44 -12.69
C LYS A 58 12.88 -7.27 -13.66
N VAL A 59 12.52 -7.53 -14.92
CA VAL A 59 12.31 -6.49 -15.92
C VAL A 59 11.18 -5.55 -15.51
N ALA A 60 10.06 -6.08 -15.02
CA ALA A 60 8.92 -5.27 -14.56
C ALA A 60 9.30 -4.32 -13.41
N ILE A 61 10.12 -4.77 -12.46
CA ILE A 61 10.62 -3.89 -11.38
C ILE A 61 11.64 -2.87 -11.91
N GLU A 62 12.52 -3.25 -12.84
CA GLU A 62 13.45 -2.30 -13.50
C GLU A 62 12.69 -1.19 -14.25
N GLU A 63 11.61 -1.54 -14.96
CA GLU A 63 10.71 -0.56 -15.60
C GLU A 63 9.97 0.31 -14.57
N THR A 64 9.55 -0.26 -13.44
CA THR A 64 8.92 0.50 -12.35
C THR A 64 9.88 1.54 -11.78
N VAL A 65 11.15 1.20 -11.58
CA VAL A 65 12.17 2.14 -11.11
C VAL A 65 12.33 3.32 -12.08
N LEU A 66 12.30 3.08 -13.39
CA LEU A 66 12.46 4.12 -14.42
C LEU A 66 11.19 4.95 -14.62
N GLY A 67 10.03 4.30 -14.74
CA GLY A 67 8.77 4.92 -15.14
C GLY A 67 7.87 5.37 -13.99
N SER A 68 8.08 4.81 -12.79
CA SER A 68 7.28 5.04 -11.58
C SER A 68 8.17 5.14 -10.32
N GLY A 69 9.34 5.78 -10.45
CA GLY A 69 10.31 5.88 -9.36
C GLY A 69 9.79 6.55 -8.08
N HIS A 70 8.70 7.34 -8.15
CA HIS A 70 8.05 7.93 -6.99
C HIS A 70 7.52 6.88 -6.01
N SER A 71 7.00 5.76 -6.52
CA SER A 71 6.55 4.63 -5.69
C SER A 71 7.73 3.95 -4.99
N ILE A 72 8.89 3.87 -5.67
CA ILE A 72 10.11 3.34 -5.09
C ILE A 72 10.64 4.27 -3.99
N ALA A 73 10.74 5.57 -4.26
CA ALA A 73 11.19 6.56 -3.28
C ALA A 73 10.28 6.60 -2.04
N SER A 74 8.96 6.63 -2.24
CA SER A 74 7.98 6.62 -1.14
C SER A 74 8.04 5.31 -0.34
N GLY A 75 8.19 4.17 -1.02
CA GLY A 75 8.35 2.87 -0.37
C GLY A 75 9.64 2.75 0.43
N ARG A 76 10.76 3.29 -0.08
CA ARG A 76 12.05 3.37 0.63
C ARG A 76 11.93 4.22 1.89
N LEU A 77 11.34 5.41 1.78
CA LEU A 77 11.11 6.32 2.90
C LEU A 77 10.26 5.64 3.99
N ALA A 78 9.11 5.07 3.62
CA ALA A 78 8.24 4.39 4.58
C ALA A 78 8.93 3.17 5.24
N ALA A 79 9.80 2.46 4.51
CA ALA A 79 10.54 1.33 5.04
C ALA A 79 11.62 1.70 6.07
N MET A 80 12.00 2.99 6.18
CA MET A 80 12.86 3.51 7.25
C MET A 80 12.09 3.76 8.56
N ASP A 81 10.76 3.82 8.50
CA ASP A 81 9.89 4.17 9.62
C ASP A 81 9.36 2.93 10.36
N ASN A 82 8.68 2.01 9.65
CA ASN A 82 7.99 0.88 10.29
C ASN A 82 8.23 -0.48 9.59
N THR A 83 7.99 -1.57 10.33
CA THR A 83 8.30 -2.93 9.87
C THR A 83 7.37 -3.42 8.75
N ALA A 84 6.11 -3.02 8.73
CA ALA A 84 5.18 -3.34 7.64
C ALA A 84 5.63 -2.75 6.29
N SER A 85 6.07 -1.49 6.29
CA SER A 85 6.64 -0.84 5.11
C SER A 85 7.99 -1.43 4.72
N TRP A 86 8.83 -1.82 5.68
CA TRP A 86 10.08 -2.54 5.42
C TRP A 86 9.86 -3.90 4.75
N LEU A 87 8.89 -4.68 5.24
CA LEU A 87 8.49 -5.93 4.60
C LEU A 87 7.97 -5.70 3.17
N SER A 88 7.19 -4.65 2.97
CA SER A 88 6.68 -4.29 1.64
C SER A 88 7.82 -3.92 0.68
N GLU A 89 8.80 -3.16 1.13
CA GLU A 89 9.99 -2.80 0.35
C GLU A 89 10.84 -4.04 -0.02
N ARG A 90 10.91 -5.03 0.87
CA ARG A 90 11.56 -6.32 0.58
C ARG A 90 10.80 -7.20 -0.42
N LEU A 91 9.50 -7.00 -0.56
CA LEU A 91 8.63 -7.79 -1.43
C LEU A 91 8.36 -7.13 -2.80
N SER A 92 8.54 -5.82 -2.92
CA SER A 92 8.27 -5.10 -4.17
C SER A 92 9.16 -3.88 -4.45
N GLY A 93 10.11 -3.55 -3.56
CA GLY A 93 10.98 -2.37 -3.67
C GLY A 93 12.37 -2.65 -4.25
N LEU A 94 13.36 -1.84 -3.88
CA LEU A 94 14.74 -1.99 -4.38
C LEU A 94 15.45 -3.19 -3.77
N SER A 95 15.18 -3.51 -2.51
CA SER A 95 15.65 -4.76 -1.90
C SER A 95 15.13 -5.98 -2.67
N TYR A 96 13.89 -5.91 -3.16
CA TYR A 96 13.31 -6.96 -4.00
C TYR A 96 14.01 -7.07 -5.36
N LEU A 97 14.29 -5.94 -6.03
CA LEU A 97 15.07 -5.95 -7.27
C LEU A 97 16.47 -6.56 -7.08
N THR A 98 17.16 -6.20 -6.01
CA THR A 98 18.47 -6.77 -5.64
C THR A 98 18.35 -8.28 -5.41
N PHE A 99 17.30 -8.72 -4.71
CA PHE A 99 17.01 -10.14 -4.51
C PHE A 99 16.77 -10.87 -5.84
N LEU A 100 15.96 -10.32 -6.76
CA LEU A 100 15.66 -10.93 -8.06
C LEU A 100 16.93 -11.11 -8.90
N ARG A 101 17.83 -10.13 -8.90
CA ARG A 101 19.13 -10.22 -9.60
C ARG A 101 19.95 -11.42 -9.11
N GLY A 102 20.07 -11.57 -7.79
CA GLY A 102 20.74 -12.74 -7.21
C GLY A 102 19.99 -14.06 -7.46
N LEU A 103 18.64 -14.03 -7.45
CA LEU A 103 17.83 -15.22 -7.68
C LEU A 103 17.98 -15.75 -9.11
N VAL A 104 18.11 -14.88 -10.11
CA VAL A 104 18.38 -15.30 -11.51
C VAL A 104 19.67 -16.13 -11.59
N GLU A 105 20.73 -15.71 -10.92
CA GLU A 105 21.99 -16.44 -10.87
C GLU A 105 21.85 -17.75 -10.07
N GLU A 106 21.12 -17.73 -8.96
CA GLU A 106 20.90 -18.90 -8.12
C GLU A 106 20.08 -19.99 -8.83
N VAL A 107 19.10 -19.63 -9.65
CA VAL A 107 18.33 -20.59 -10.48
C VAL A 107 19.22 -21.32 -11.48
N GLU A 108 20.28 -20.66 -11.97
CA GLU A 108 21.27 -21.32 -12.82
C GLU A 108 22.21 -22.22 -12.04
N ARG A 109 22.70 -21.73 -10.90
CA ARG A 109 23.74 -22.39 -10.10
C ARG A 109 23.23 -23.54 -9.22
N ASP A 110 22.09 -23.37 -8.54
CA ASP A 110 21.55 -24.29 -7.55
C ASP A 110 20.01 -24.29 -7.56
N TRP A 111 19.45 -24.79 -8.66
CA TRP A 111 18.00 -24.99 -8.78
C TRP A 111 17.40 -25.84 -7.65
N PRO A 112 18.01 -26.97 -7.19
CA PRO A 112 17.46 -27.74 -6.09
C PRO A 112 17.23 -26.92 -4.81
N ALA A 113 18.12 -25.97 -4.47
CA ALA A 113 17.91 -25.08 -3.33
C ALA A 113 16.74 -24.10 -3.53
N VAL A 114 16.58 -23.55 -4.73
CA VAL A 114 15.44 -22.70 -5.09
C VAL A 114 14.13 -23.48 -4.97
N GLN A 115 14.06 -24.67 -5.58
CA GLN A 115 12.87 -25.52 -5.54
C GLN A 115 12.46 -25.86 -4.10
N ARG A 116 13.41 -26.28 -3.25
CA ARG A 116 13.14 -26.54 -1.82
C ARG A 116 12.57 -25.32 -1.09
N ARG A 117 13.00 -24.10 -1.43
CA ARG A 117 12.43 -22.86 -0.86
C ARG A 117 10.99 -22.63 -1.32
N LEU A 118 10.67 -22.88 -2.59
CA LEU A 118 9.30 -22.77 -3.12
C LEU A 118 8.35 -23.76 -2.42
N GLU A 119 8.76 -25.03 -2.32
CA GLU A 119 8.00 -26.07 -1.62
C GLU A 119 7.83 -25.75 -0.13
N ARG A 120 8.83 -25.13 0.49
CA ARG A 120 8.72 -24.64 1.87
C ARG A 120 7.73 -23.48 1.98
N ILE A 121 7.77 -22.51 1.07
CA ILE A 121 6.82 -21.39 1.05
C ILE A 121 5.39 -21.93 0.93
N GLN A 122 5.12 -22.81 -0.04
CA GLN A 122 3.80 -23.42 -0.22
C GLN A 122 3.27 -24.05 1.08
N ARG A 123 4.09 -24.86 1.76
CA ARG A 123 3.72 -25.48 3.04
C ARG A 123 3.44 -24.49 4.17
N LEU A 124 4.08 -23.31 4.15
CA LEU A 124 3.91 -22.29 5.18
C LEU A 124 2.68 -21.40 4.93
N VAL A 125 2.38 -21.08 3.67
CA VAL A 125 1.26 -20.18 3.33
C VAL A 125 -0.05 -20.89 3.07
N VAL A 126 -0.04 -22.15 2.62
CA VAL A 126 -1.27 -22.88 2.28
C VAL A 126 -1.75 -23.69 3.47
N GLY A 127 -2.80 -23.19 4.12
CA GLY A 127 -3.45 -23.90 5.22
C GLY A 127 -4.77 -23.28 5.64
N ARG A 128 -5.57 -24.05 6.39
CA ARG A 128 -6.89 -23.62 6.89
C ARG A 128 -6.80 -22.67 8.10
N ARG A 129 -5.70 -22.72 8.87
CA ARG A 129 -5.52 -21.89 10.07
C ARG A 129 -5.12 -20.47 9.67
N GLY A 130 -5.86 -19.47 10.14
CA GLY A 130 -5.64 -18.08 9.74
C GLY A 130 -6.20 -17.72 8.36
N LEU A 131 -6.88 -18.66 7.69
CA LEU A 131 -7.59 -18.40 6.44
C LEU A 131 -8.74 -17.42 6.70
N ALA A 132 -8.77 -16.36 5.90
CA ALA A 132 -9.88 -15.42 5.86
C ALA A 132 -10.49 -15.44 4.45
N LEU A 133 -11.81 -15.59 4.37
CA LEU A 133 -12.54 -15.64 3.11
C LEU A 133 -13.42 -14.41 2.97
N ASN A 134 -13.30 -13.73 1.84
CA ASN A 134 -14.19 -12.65 1.44
C ASN A 134 -14.98 -13.07 0.20
N VAL A 135 -16.30 -13.02 0.28
CA VAL A 135 -17.19 -13.44 -0.81
C VAL A 135 -18.22 -12.35 -1.04
N THR A 136 -18.25 -11.84 -2.26
CA THR A 136 -19.24 -10.85 -2.70
C THR A 136 -20.14 -11.49 -3.74
N ALA A 137 -21.40 -11.71 -3.39
CA ALA A 137 -22.42 -12.29 -4.26
C ALA A 137 -23.81 -11.84 -3.79
N ASP A 138 -24.83 -12.01 -4.64
CA ASP A 138 -26.22 -11.85 -4.22
C ASP A 138 -26.63 -12.93 -3.20
N ARG A 139 -27.70 -12.66 -2.46
CA ARG A 139 -28.16 -13.53 -1.36
C ARG A 139 -28.51 -14.95 -1.83
N GLY A 140 -29.08 -15.09 -3.02
CA GLY A 140 -29.47 -16.39 -3.57
C GLY A 140 -28.26 -17.25 -3.89
N LEU A 141 -27.29 -16.67 -4.61
CA LEU A 141 -26.05 -17.35 -4.97
C LEU A 141 -25.19 -17.68 -3.74
N MET A 142 -25.14 -16.80 -2.74
CA MET A 142 -24.43 -17.06 -1.48
C MET A 142 -24.92 -18.34 -0.79
N GLY A 143 -26.24 -18.59 -0.79
CA GLY A 143 -26.81 -19.82 -0.23
C GLY A 143 -26.32 -21.08 -0.93
N GLN A 144 -26.16 -21.03 -2.25
CA GLN A 144 -25.67 -22.13 -3.07
C GLN A 144 -24.14 -22.32 -2.95
N PHE A 145 -23.40 -21.23 -2.80
CA PHE A 145 -21.93 -21.27 -2.78
C PHE A 145 -21.36 -21.68 -1.42
N ARG A 146 -22.06 -21.37 -0.32
CA ARG A 146 -21.57 -21.64 1.05
C ARG A 146 -21.23 -23.13 1.31
N PRO A 147 -22.04 -24.12 0.89
CA PRO A 147 -21.65 -25.53 1.02
C PRO A 147 -20.41 -25.90 0.19
N LEU A 148 -20.26 -25.34 -1.02
CA LEU A 148 -19.10 -25.59 -1.88
C LEU A 148 -17.82 -25.02 -1.26
N LEU A 149 -17.89 -23.81 -0.72
CA LEU A 149 -16.81 -23.20 0.05
C LEU A 149 -16.43 -24.04 1.27
N GLY A 150 -17.42 -24.57 2.00
CA GLY A 150 -17.17 -25.44 3.15
C GLY A 150 -16.36 -26.68 2.78
N ARG A 151 -16.67 -27.31 1.63
CA ARG A 151 -15.89 -28.45 1.11
C ARG A 151 -14.48 -28.04 0.68
N PHE A 152 -14.35 -26.93 -0.03
CA PHE A 152 -13.05 -26.38 -0.42
C PHE A 152 -12.14 -26.15 0.79
N VAL A 153 -12.64 -25.46 1.83
CA VAL A 153 -11.87 -25.19 3.05
C VAL A 153 -11.50 -26.48 3.79
N ALA A 154 -12.41 -27.47 3.82
CA ALA A 154 -12.14 -28.76 4.46
C ALA A 154 -11.04 -29.56 3.72
N GLY A 155 -10.85 -29.32 2.43
CA GLY A 155 -9.77 -29.92 1.63
C GLY A 155 -8.40 -29.27 1.84
N LEU A 156 -8.31 -28.11 2.49
CA LEU A 156 -7.04 -27.43 2.74
C LEU A 156 -6.26 -28.07 3.92
N PRO A 157 -4.92 -28.08 3.85
CA PRO A 157 -4.07 -28.62 4.91
C PRO A 157 -4.37 -28.00 6.29
N GLY A 158 -4.31 -28.85 7.31
CA GLY A 158 -4.53 -28.45 8.71
C GLY A 158 -3.27 -28.18 9.52
N ALA A 159 -2.09 -28.34 8.93
CA ALA A 159 -0.81 -28.27 9.64
C ALA A 159 -0.58 -26.87 10.25
N GLU A 160 -0.02 -26.86 11.45
CA GLU A 160 0.35 -25.63 12.14
C GLU A 160 1.70 -25.15 11.61
N ALA A 161 1.70 -23.94 11.06
CA ALA A 161 2.93 -23.18 10.87
C ALA A 161 3.11 -22.28 12.10
N GLU A 162 4.33 -22.25 12.66
CA GLU A 162 4.67 -21.32 13.71
C GLU A 162 4.57 -19.89 13.19
N ARG A 163 3.83 -19.06 13.93
CA ARG A 163 3.71 -17.64 13.61
C ARG A 163 5.07 -16.99 13.72
N GLN A 164 5.52 -16.37 12.63
CA GLN A 164 6.73 -15.56 12.62
C GLN A 164 6.40 -14.13 13.05
N VAL A 165 7.28 -13.56 13.87
CA VAL A 165 7.30 -12.13 14.17
C VAL A 165 8.40 -11.53 13.33
N TYR A 166 8.06 -10.49 12.58
CA TYR A 166 9.02 -9.71 11.82
C TYR A 166 9.32 -8.45 12.60
N GLU A 167 10.59 -8.06 12.61
CA GLU A 167 11.05 -6.80 13.16
C GLU A 167 12.18 -6.30 12.29
N GLY A 168 12.10 -5.05 11.87
CA GLY A 168 13.09 -4.47 10.99
C GLY A 168 12.65 -3.12 10.43
N LYS A 169 13.63 -2.29 10.12
CA LYS A 169 13.49 -1.06 9.36
C LYS A 169 14.79 -0.82 8.60
N LEU A 170 14.70 -0.05 7.53
CA LEU A 170 15.89 0.51 6.90
C LEU A 170 16.52 1.56 7.82
N GLN A 171 17.79 1.84 7.59
CA GLN A 171 18.44 2.94 8.28
C GLN A 171 17.83 4.26 7.79
N LEU A 172 17.53 5.17 8.72
CA LEU A 172 17.08 6.52 8.38
C LEU A 172 18.26 7.34 7.85
N VAL A 173 18.27 7.55 6.54
CA VAL A 173 19.29 8.33 5.83
C VAL A 173 18.67 9.01 4.62
N ASP A 174 19.24 10.14 4.22
CA ASP A 174 18.95 10.73 2.92
C ASP A 174 19.58 9.87 1.82
N GLU A 175 18.78 9.42 0.86
CA GLU A 175 19.23 8.54 -0.22
C GLU A 175 18.90 9.10 -1.60
N ALA A 176 19.85 8.96 -2.53
CA ALA A 176 19.65 9.22 -3.95
C ALA A 176 19.89 7.93 -4.74
N ILE A 177 18.88 7.49 -5.49
CA ILE A 177 18.94 6.30 -6.34
C ILE A 177 19.26 6.76 -7.76
N ILE A 178 20.48 6.48 -8.23
CA ILE A 178 20.96 6.97 -9.53
C ILE A 178 20.43 6.07 -10.65
N ILE A 179 19.66 6.67 -11.57
CA ILE A 179 19.09 5.99 -12.74
C ILE A 179 19.26 6.88 -14.00
N PRO A 180 19.37 6.29 -15.20
CA PRO A 180 19.54 7.06 -16.43
C PRO A 180 18.20 7.65 -16.90
N THR A 181 17.82 8.80 -16.36
CA THR A 181 16.55 9.51 -16.62
C THR A 181 16.79 11.01 -16.83
N GLN A 182 15.86 11.68 -17.49
CA GLN A 182 15.82 13.14 -17.63
C GLN A 182 14.96 13.83 -16.55
N VAL A 183 14.28 13.03 -15.73
CA VAL A 183 13.34 13.49 -14.70
C VAL A 183 13.54 12.72 -13.41
N ASN A 184 13.30 13.39 -12.29
CA ASN A 184 13.47 12.87 -10.95
C ASN A 184 12.14 12.42 -10.34
N TYR A 185 12.26 11.70 -9.23
CA TYR A 185 11.15 11.29 -8.38
C TYR A 185 11.56 11.52 -6.94
N MET A 186 10.91 12.49 -6.29
CA MET A 186 11.25 12.86 -4.92
C MET A 186 10.23 12.28 -3.94
N ALA A 187 10.70 11.84 -2.78
CA ALA A 187 9.86 11.58 -1.62
C ALA A 187 10.56 12.16 -0.38
N LYS A 188 9.81 12.87 0.47
CA LYS A 188 10.30 13.45 1.74
C LYS A 188 9.20 13.35 2.77
N GLY A 189 9.52 13.04 4.01
CA GLY A 189 8.50 12.85 5.03
C GLY A 189 9.05 12.28 6.33
N GLY A 190 8.14 11.96 7.23
CA GLY A 190 8.43 11.47 8.56
C GLY A 190 7.18 10.99 9.28
N ASN A 191 7.33 10.55 10.53
CA ASN A 191 6.23 10.08 11.33
C ASN A 191 5.64 11.21 12.19
N LEU A 192 4.43 11.66 11.87
CA LEU A 192 3.80 12.75 12.61
C LEU A 192 3.35 12.33 14.00
N TYR A 193 3.08 11.04 14.24
CA TYR A 193 2.74 10.57 15.59
C TYR A 193 3.95 10.64 16.53
N GLU A 194 5.15 10.38 16.02
CA GLU A 194 6.38 10.60 16.79
C GLU A 194 6.64 12.09 17.09
N ALA A 195 6.16 12.98 16.21
CA ALA A 195 6.15 14.44 16.42
C ALA A 195 5.00 14.93 17.33
N GLY A 196 4.19 14.02 17.91
CA GLY A 196 3.11 14.36 18.83
C GLY A 196 1.77 14.72 18.17
N TYR A 197 1.62 14.50 16.85
CA TYR A 197 0.33 14.64 16.18
C TYR A 197 -0.66 13.58 16.67
N GLU A 198 -1.85 14.01 17.05
CA GLU A 198 -2.97 13.10 17.25
C GLU A 198 -3.84 13.07 15.98
N TYR A 199 -4.23 11.88 15.57
CA TYR A 199 -5.04 11.75 14.37
C TYR A 199 -6.36 12.53 14.47
N HIS A 200 -6.59 13.38 13.48
CA HIS A 200 -7.88 14.01 13.23
C HIS A 200 -8.20 13.95 11.73
N GLY A 201 -9.47 13.70 11.40
CA GLY A 201 -9.97 13.58 10.02
C GLY A 201 -9.71 14.81 9.14
N SER A 202 -9.44 15.98 9.72
CA SER A 202 -9.05 17.20 9.00
C SER A 202 -7.82 17.03 8.11
N VAL A 203 -6.91 16.09 8.41
CA VAL A 203 -5.76 15.81 7.55
C VAL A 203 -6.16 15.43 6.12
N ASN A 204 -7.32 14.78 5.91
CA ASN A 204 -7.82 14.47 4.57
C ASN A 204 -8.14 15.76 3.77
N VAL A 205 -8.70 16.77 4.45
CA VAL A 205 -9.02 18.07 3.85
C VAL A 205 -7.73 18.83 3.57
N ILE A 206 -6.81 18.86 4.54
CA ILE A 206 -5.56 19.61 4.46
C ILE A 206 -4.64 19.02 3.37
N SER A 207 -4.43 17.70 3.35
CA SER A 207 -3.60 17.05 2.34
C SER A 207 -4.15 17.23 0.92
N LYS A 208 -5.48 17.13 0.75
CA LYS A 208 -6.11 17.41 -0.54
C LYS A 208 -5.93 18.86 -0.96
N HIS A 209 -6.10 19.80 -0.03
CA HIS A 209 -5.89 21.22 -0.29
C HIS A 209 -4.43 21.51 -0.68
N LEU A 210 -3.46 20.98 0.05
CA LEU A 210 -2.03 21.09 -0.27
C LEU A 210 -1.71 20.58 -1.67
N GLY A 211 -2.27 19.43 -2.04
CA GLY A 211 -2.08 18.83 -3.35
C GLY A 211 -2.67 19.65 -4.51
N LEU A 212 -3.76 20.39 -4.27
CA LEU A 212 -4.46 21.19 -5.30
C LEU A 212 -4.03 22.66 -5.32
N ALA A 213 -3.39 23.16 -4.27
CA ALA A 213 -2.88 24.51 -4.16
C ALA A 213 -1.35 24.50 -4.15
N HIS A 214 -0.74 24.62 -2.96
CA HIS A 214 0.71 24.78 -2.78
C HIS A 214 1.57 23.88 -3.66
N LEU A 215 1.37 22.56 -3.60
CA LEU A 215 2.21 21.61 -4.32
C LEU A 215 1.95 21.62 -5.83
N TRP A 216 0.70 21.83 -6.24
CA TRP A 216 0.34 21.97 -7.66
C TRP A 216 0.99 23.22 -8.26
N ASP A 217 0.87 24.35 -7.59
CA ASP A 217 1.37 25.62 -8.11
C ASP A 217 2.90 25.67 -8.11
N THR A 218 3.54 25.31 -7.00
CA THR A 218 4.99 25.45 -6.82
C THR A 218 5.79 24.37 -7.54
N VAL A 219 5.41 23.09 -7.38
CA VAL A 219 6.20 21.97 -7.91
C VAL A 219 5.82 21.66 -9.36
N ARG A 220 4.52 21.69 -9.70
CA ARG A 220 4.05 21.38 -11.05
C ARG A 220 4.02 22.60 -11.97
N VAL A 221 3.27 23.65 -11.64
CA VAL A 221 3.07 24.79 -12.57
C VAL A 221 4.37 25.60 -12.72
N GLN A 222 5.00 25.98 -11.60
CA GLN A 222 6.23 26.76 -11.62
C GLN A 222 7.48 25.90 -11.79
N GLY A 223 7.51 24.71 -11.17
CA GLY A 223 8.65 23.80 -11.22
C GLY A 223 8.70 22.92 -12.48
N GLY A 224 7.57 22.71 -13.17
CA GLY A 224 7.52 21.90 -14.38
C GLY A 224 7.43 20.38 -14.15
N ALA A 225 7.24 19.93 -12.91
CA ALA A 225 7.00 18.52 -12.62
C ALA A 225 5.65 18.05 -13.19
N TYR A 226 5.54 16.77 -13.55
CA TYR A 226 4.25 16.23 -14.02
C TYR A 226 3.23 16.09 -12.89
N GLY A 227 3.66 15.89 -11.64
CA GLY A 227 2.75 15.81 -10.50
C GLY A 227 3.47 16.00 -9.17
N ALA A 228 2.71 16.45 -8.17
CA ALA A 228 3.16 16.55 -6.79
C ALA A 228 1.96 16.35 -5.84
N TRP A 229 2.22 15.74 -4.68
CA TRP A 229 1.19 15.45 -3.69
C TRP A 229 1.81 15.31 -2.30
N CYS A 230 0.94 15.21 -1.29
CA CYS A 230 1.30 14.67 0.01
C CYS A 230 0.27 13.61 0.40
N GLN A 231 0.70 12.68 1.26
CA GLN A 231 -0.12 11.58 1.76
C GLN A 231 0.15 11.39 3.24
N PHE A 232 -0.89 10.97 3.96
CA PHE A 232 -0.83 10.63 5.37
C PHE A 232 -1.43 9.25 5.60
N ASP A 233 -0.67 8.35 6.22
CA ASP A 233 -1.13 7.04 6.64
C ASP A 233 -1.56 7.08 8.11
N ARG A 234 -2.88 6.97 8.34
CA ARG A 234 -3.49 6.95 9.67
C ARG A 234 -3.03 5.78 10.55
N LEU A 235 -2.64 4.65 9.96
CA LEU A 235 -2.30 3.48 10.76
C LEU A 235 -0.88 3.58 11.31
N THR A 236 0.04 4.21 10.58
CA THR A 236 1.44 4.34 10.97
C THR A 236 1.80 5.71 11.52
N GLY A 237 1.07 6.76 11.15
CA GLY A 237 1.45 8.15 11.38
C GLY A 237 2.39 8.71 10.29
N GLY A 238 2.75 7.90 9.30
CA GLY A 238 3.65 8.28 8.22
C GLY A 238 3.03 9.36 7.35
N PHE A 239 3.72 10.49 7.21
CA PHE A 239 3.41 11.56 6.28
C PHE A 239 4.53 11.69 5.26
N SER A 240 4.17 11.84 3.98
CA SER A 240 5.16 12.02 2.93
C SER A 240 4.66 12.92 1.81
N TYR A 241 5.54 13.79 1.33
CA TYR A 241 5.47 14.44 0.04
C TYR A 241 5.99 13.52 -1.07
N GLY A 242 5.46 13.71 -2.28
CA GLY A 242 5.95 13.04 -3.49
C GLY A 242 5.95 13.96 -4.69
N SER A 243 6.92 13.80 -5.59
CA SER A 243 6.89 14.38 -6.94
C SER A 243 7.09 13.32 -8.02
N TYR A 244 6.49 13.55 -9.20
CA TYR A 244 6.49 12.61 -10.31
C TYR A 244 6.95 13.28 -11.61
N ARG A 245 7.97 12.68 -12.24
CA ARG A 245 8.63 13.19 -13.45
C ARG A 245 9.01 14.67 -13.30
N ASP A 246 9.80 14.94 -12.28
CA ASP A 246 10.17 16.28 -11.83
C ASP A 246 11.54 16.69 -12.40
N PRO A 247 11.67 17.79 -13.15
CA PRO A 247 12.98 18.21 -13.65
C PRO A 247 13.91 18.76 -12.55
N ASN A 248 13.41 18.99 -11.33
CA ASN A 248 14.17 19.58 -10.22
C ASN A 248 14.42 18.59 -9.09
N ILE A 249 15.34 18.97 -8.19
CA ILE A 249 15.61 18.28 -6.91
C ILE A 249 15.51 19.31 -5.78
N LEU A 250 16.46 20.26 -5.73
CA LEU A 250 16.55 21.23 -4.63
C LEU A 250 15.33 22.13 -4.53
N ARG A 251 14.85 22.69 -5.66
CA ARG A 251 13.65 23.52 -5.69
C ARG A 251 12.40 22.78 -5.18
N THR A 252 12.31 21.48 -5.43
CA THR A 252 11.19 20.66 -4.95
C THR A 252 11.29 20.42 -3.44
N LEU A 253 12.50 20.22 -2.92
CA LEU A 253 12.73 20.15 -1.46
C LEU A 253 12.36 21.47 -0.78
N GLU A 254 12.76 22.60 -1.35
CA GLU A 254 12.38 23.94 -0.86
C GLU A 254 10.86 24.12 -0.84
N ALA A 255 10.16 23.65 -1.87
CA ALA A 255 8.69 23.70 -1.91
C ALA A 255 8.05 22.82 -0.83
N PHE A 256 8.59 21.63 -0.56
CA PHE A 256 8.14 20.79 0.55
C PHE A 256 8.35 21.48 1.89
N ASP A 257 9.53 22.07 2.10
CA ASP A 257 9.93 22.75 3.35
C ASP A 257 9.17 24.05 3.59
N ALA A 258 8.62 24.68 2.54
CA ALA A 258 7.74 25.84 2.66
C ALA A 258 6.29 25.49 3.04
N THR A 259 5.92 24.21 3.10
CA THR A 259 4.54 23.78 3.40
C THR A 259 4.03 24.22 4.78
N PRO A 260 4.81 24.12 5.87
CA PRO A 260 4.39 24.60 7.19
C PRO A 260 3.99 26.08 7.16
N ASP A 261 4.83 26.93 6.55
CA ASP A 261 4.58 28.37 6.45
C ASP A 261 3.37 28.68 5.59
N PHE A 262 3.21 27.98 4.46
CA PHE A 262 2.01 28.08 3.63
C PHE A 262 0.74 27.82 4.45
N LEU A 263 0.71 26.75 5.25
CA LEU A 263 -0.45 26.39 6.07
C LEU A 263 -0.71 27.39 7.21
N LYS A 264 0.35 27.88 7.88
CA LYS A 264 0.24 28.85 8.97
C LYS A 264 -0.29 30.20 8.48
N ALA A 265 0.11 30.62 7.28
CA ALA A 265 -0.30 31.87 6.65
C ALA A 265 -1.60 31.78 5.84
N LEU A 266 -2.17 30.58 5.68
CA LEU A 266 -3.33 30.34 4.84
C LEU A 266 -4.57 31.08 5.36
N ASP A 267 -5.12 31.97 4.53
CA ASP A 267 -6.39 32.63 4.78
C ASP A 267 -7.46 32.05 3.85
N LEU A 268 -8.29 31.15 4.38
CA LEU A 268 -9.42 30.56 3.66
C LEU A 268 -10.69 31.32 4.02
N ASP A 269 -11.43 31.82 3.04
CA ASP A 269 -12.82 32.23 3.26
C ASP A 269 -13.73 30.99 3.49
N ASP A 270 -14.96 31.22 3.98
CA ASP A 270 -15.87 30.12 4.33
C ASP A 270 -16.23 29.25 3.12
N GLU A 271 -16.33 29.85 1.93
CA GLU A 271 -16.64 29.13 0.70
C GLU A 271 -15.47 28.27 0.23
N ALA A 272 -14.23 28.72 0.36
CA ALA A 272 -13.03 27.97 0.06
C ALA A 272 -12.85 26.80 1.02
N LEU A 273 -13.07 27.02 2.33
CA LEU A 273 -13.04 25.95 3.32
C LEU A 273 -14.12 24.89 3.02
N LYS A 274 -15.35 25.33 2.72
CA LYS A 274 -16.45 24.43 2.35
C LYS A 274 -16.14 23.62 1.09
N ARG A 275 -15.56 24.25 0.05
CA ARG A 275 -15.11 23.54 -1.16
C ARG A 275 -14.03 22.51 -0.86
N ALA A 276 -13.08 22.82 0.02
CA ALA A 276 -12.05 21.86 0.43
C ALA A 276 -12.66 20.65 1.16
N ILE A 277 -13.59 20.88 2.08
CA ILE A 277 -14.32 19.81 2.80
C ILE A 277 -15.13 18.95 1.82
N ILE A 278 -15.87 19.57 0.91
CA ILE A 278 -16.63 18.85 -0.14
C ILE A 278 -15.70 17.99 -0.98
N GLY A 279 -14.53 18.53 -1.36
CA GLY A 279 -13.51 17.80 -2.08
C GLY A 279 -13.06 16.55 -1.31
N ALA A 280 -12.75 16.69 -0.02
CA ALA A 280 -12.31 15.56 0.81
C ALA A 280 -13.40 14.51 0.99
N ILE A 281 -14.65 14.93 1.21
CA ILE A 281 -15.80 14.00 1.29
C ILE A 281 -16.03 13.29 -0.05
N GLY A 282 -15.84 13.97 -1.17
CA GLY A 282 -15.95 13.35 -2.50
C GLY A 282 -14.98 12.18 -2.70
N ASP A 283 -13.75 12.29 -2.19
CA ASP A 283 -12.77 11.20 -2.24
C ASP A 283 -13.09 10.12 -1.20
N TYR A 284 -13.54 10.53 0.00
CA TYR A 284 -13.85 9.60 1.10
C TYR A 284 -15.09 8.73 0.80
N ASP A 285 -16.12 9.31 0.21
CA ASP A 285 -17.40 8.66 -0.15
C ASP A 285 -17.44 8.22 -1.62
N GLN A 286 -16.27 8.03 -2.27
CA GLN A 286 -16.17 7.68 -3.69
C GLN A 286 -16.99 6.42 -4.03
N TYR A 287 -17.78 6.51 -5.11
CA TYR A 287 -18.58 5.38 -5.56
C TYR A 287 -17.71 4.17 -5.91
N SER A 288 -18.12 3.01 -5.39
CA SER A 288 -17.47 1.73 -5.64
C SER A 288 -18.49 0.71 -6.12
N LEU A 289 -18.09 -0.13 -7.08
CA LEU A 289 -18.85 -1.31 -7.51
C LEU A 289 -18.91 -2.37 -6.39
N PRO A 290 -19.85 -3.34 -6.45
CA PRO A 290 -20.07 -4.29 -5.36
C PRO A 290 -18.81 -5.06 -4.94
N ASP A 291 -17.99 -5.51 -5.89
CA ASP A 291 -16.74 -6.24 -5.62
C ASP A 291 -15.71 -5.35 -4.90
N ALA A 292 -15.56 -4.10 -5.34
CA ALA A 292 -14.70 -3.12 -4.68
C ALA A 292 -15.19 -2.78 -3.27
N ARG A 293 -16.52 -2.67 -3.06
CA ARG A 293 -17.11 -2.50 -1.72
C ARG A 293 -16.80 -3.69 -0.81
N GLY A 294 -16.99 -4.92 -1.32
CA GLY A 294 -16.71 -6.14 -0.58
C GLY A 294 -15.23 -6.27 -0.21
N TYR A 295 -14.33 -5.95 -1.14
CA TYR A 295 -12.90 -5.94 -0.84
C TYR A 295 -12.52 -4.86 0.19
N THR A 296 -13.06 -3.65 0.05
CA THR A 296 -12.78 -2.55 0.98
C THR A 296 -13.28 -2.87 2.39
N ALA A 297 -14.46 -3.47 2.53
CA ALA A 297 -14.99 -3.93 3.81
C ALA A 297 -14.08 -5.01 4.42
N PHE A 298 -13.61 -5.96 3.62
CA PHE A 298 -12.69 -7.00 4.06
C PHE A 298 -11.33 -6.44 4.51
N ALA A 299 -10.75 -5.52 3.74
CA ALA A 299 -9.52 -4.84 4.13
C ALA A 299 -9.71 -4.10 5.47
N ARG A 300 -10.77 -3.32 5.63
CA ARG A 300 -11.09 -2.64 6.91
C ARG A 300 -11.22 -3.62 8.07
N TRP A 301 -11.89 -4.76 7.86
CA TRP A 301 -12.00 -5.82 8.87
C TRP A 301 -10.63 -6.38 9.26
N LEU A 302 -9.75 -6.67 8.30
CA LEU A 302 -8.38 -7.11 8.57
C LEU A 302 -7.57 -6.07 9.36
N LEU A 303 -7.79 -4.79 9.05
CA LEU A 303 -7.12 -3.65 9.68
C LEU A 303 -7.75 -3.25 11.03
N GLY A 304 -8.82 -3.92 11.48
CA GLY A 304 -9.52 -3.58 12.71
C GLY A 304 -10.24 -2.22 12.67
N VAL A 305 -10.53 -1.68 11.49
CA VAL A 305 -11.23 -0.40 11.32
C VAL A 305 -12.73 -0.59 11.45
N SER A 306 -13.31 -0.08 12.53
CA SER A 306 -14.74 -0.20 12.82
C SER A 306 -15.60 0.81 12.05
N GLU A 307 -16.91 0.57 11.94
CA GLU A 307 -17.86 1.58 11.44
C GLU A 307 -17.85 2.85 12.31
N GLY A 308 -17.63 2.72 13.62
CA GLY A 308 -17.50 3.85 14.53
C GLY A 308 -16.28 4.72 14.23
N ASP A 309 -15.13 4.09 13.91
CA ASP A 309 -13.93 4.82 13.47
C ASP A 309 -14.20 5.61 12.19
N ARG A 310 -14.87 4.98 11.22
CA ARG A 310 -15.22 5.61 9.94
C ARG A 310 -16.16 6.79 10.13
N GLN A 311 -17.20 6.62 10.94
CA GLN A 311 -18.16 7.68 11.21
C GLN A 311 -17.48 8.86 11.92
N ARG A 312 -16.65 8.60 12.93
CA ARG A 312 -15.84 9.63 13.60
C ARG A 312 -14.95 10.38 12.60
N THR A 313 -14.17 9.68 11.77
CA THR A 313 -13.33 10.34 10.75
C THR A 313 -14.16 11.20 9.80
N ARG A 314 -15.34 10.74 9.38
CA ARG A 314 -16.23 11.49 8.50
C ARG A 314 -16.74 12.76 9.18
N ASP A 315 -17.14 12.67 10.45
CA ASP A 315 -17.59 13.82 11.24
C ASP A 315 -16.46 14.83 11.46
N GLU A 316 -15.24 14.34 11.73
CA GLU A 316 -14.03 15.17 11.85
C GLU A 316 -13.71 15.90 10.53
N ILE A 317 -13.80 15.23 9.37
CA ILE A 317 -13.66 15.85 8.05
C ILE A 317 -14.66 17.00 7.91
N LEU A 318 -15.94 16.76 8.20
CA LEU A 318 -17.02 17.75 8.08
C LEU A 318 -16.86 18.93 9.06
N SER A 319 -16.24 18.70 10.21
CA SER A 319 -15.98 19.71 11.25
C SER A 319 -14.66 20.47 11.06
N THR A 320 -13.96 20.26 9.95
CA THR A 320 -12.65 20.89 9.72
C THR A 320 -12.76 22.42 9.71
N GLY A 321 -12.22 23.06 10.73
CA GLY A 321 -11.99 24.51 10.79
C GLY A 321 -10.58 24.96 10.38
N ARG A 322 -10.40 26.27 10.18
CA ARG A 322 -9.12 26.94 9.86
C ARG A 322 -8.00 26.64 10.86
N GLY A 323 -8.35 26.52 12.13
CA GLY A 323 -7.39 26.19 13.19
C GLY A 323 -6.64 24.88 12.94
N HIS A 324 -7.29 23.89 12.30
CA HIS A 324 -6.63 22.62 11.96
C HIS A 324 -5.55 22.78 10.90
N PHE A 325 -5.69 23.71 9.94
CA PHE A 325 -4.65 23.97 8.94
C PHE A 325 -3.40 24.54 9.62
N ARG A 326 -3.58 25.53 10.51
CA ARG A 326 -2.46 26.12 11.26
C ARG A 326 -1.79 25.10 12.17
N ALA A 327 -2.57 24.34 12.96
CA ALA A 327 -2.04 23.31 13.85
C ALA A 327 -1.28 22.20 13.09
N PHE A 328 -1.78 21.81 11.91
CA PHE A 328 -1.06 20.87 11.05
C PHE A 328 0.23 21.46 10.49
N GLY A 329 0.23 22.76 10.14
CA GLY A 329 1.45 23.48 9.77
C GLY A 329 2.49 23.48 10.89
N GLU A 330 2.08 23.75 12.13
CA GLU A 330 2.96 23.68 13.32
C GLU A 330 3.51 22.27 13.55
N THR A 331 2.68 21.24 13.35
CA THR A 331 3.09 19.83 13.44
C THR A 331 4.15 19.46 12.40
N LEU A 332 4.05 19.99 11.18
CA LEU A 332 5.02 19.72 10.11
C LEU A 332 6.36 20.46 10.30
N GLU A 333 6.39 21.50 11.12
CA GLU A 333 7.60 22.29 11.43
C GLU A 333 8.43 21.70 12.57
N ALA A 334 7.78 20.98 13.49
CA ALA A 334 8.39 20.40 14.70
C ALA A 334 9.32 19.21 14.42
#